data_AF-A0A498CDE6-F1
#
_entry.id   AF-A0A498CDE6-F1
#
_cell.length_a   1.000
_cell.length_b   1.000
_cell.length_c   1.000
_cell.angle_alpha   90.00
_cell.angle_beta   90.00
_cell.angle_gamma   90.00
#
_symmetry.space_group_name_H-M   'P 1'
#
loop_
_entity.id
_entity.type
_entity.pdbx_description
1 polymer ?
#
loop_
_entity_poly.entity_id
_entity_poly.type
_entity_poly.pdbx_seq_one_letter_code
_entity_poly.pdbx_strand_id
1 'polypeptide(L)'
;MELIRSLTMSGASGEPVLIVLPSTEIAINEAVQYAQIHEMAIIGEARLVPSAMRPATYFASCSEARNAGRRPASAFLFTDQFVDAPESSLLVGAGDRTEYLGTTELIALGSYGLQLQIWTEQGFRLIAGDAATSFDGVVLALQAYYIACDRLGTAWLVRTRQERRRPEVRRANAVRRIRGYESSLMQELGGAPMSNAAHGLLQRLGVLRTELLRSSKEMGP
;
A
#
# COMPACT_ATOMS: atom_id res chain seq x y z
N MET A 1 3.98 -14.54 20.71
CA MET A 1 4.81 -13.41 21.20
C MET A 1 6.27 -13.52 20.73
N GLU A 2 6.64 -14.45 19.85
CA GLU A 2 8.06 -14.70 19.50
C GLU A 2 8.53 -13.88 18.29
N LEU A 3 7.61 -13.51 17.38
CA LEU A 3 7.97 -12.82 16.14
C LEU A 3 8.44 -11.41 16.46
N ILE A 4 7.67 -10.65 17.24
CA ILE A 4 7.99 -9.27 17.64
C ILE A 4 9.09 -9.21 18.72
N ARG A 5 9.31 -10.26 19.51
CA ARG A 5 10.45 -10.32 20.46
C ARG A 5 11.81 -10.36 19.78
N SER A 6 11.87 -10.80 18.51
CA SER A 6 13.08 -10.75 17.69
C SER A 6 13.35 -9.37 17.08
N LEU A 7 12.46 -8.38 17.31
CA LEU A 7 12.81 -6.99 17.08
C LEU A 7 13.97 -6.66 18.01
N THR A 8 15.19 -6.77 17.48
CA THR A 8 16.26 -5.92 17.97
C THR A 8 15.71 -4.51 17.87
N MET A 9 15.36 -3.92 19.02
CA MET A 9 15.42 -2.48 19.18
C MET A 9 16.89 -2.07 19.06
N SER A 10 17.44 -2.24 17.84
CA SER A 10 18.61 -1.55 17.34
C SER A 10 18.18 -0.09 17.14
N GLY A 11 17.78 0.51 18.24
CA GLY A 11 17.29 1.86 18.41
C GLY A 11 17.86 2.35 19.73
N ALA A 12 19.17 2.19 19.93
CA ALA A 12 19.91 2.91 20.96
C ALA A 12 19.82 4.45 20.78
N SER A 13 19.06 4.95 19.80
CA SER A 13 18.88 6.37 19.45
C SER A 13 17.48 6.94 19.71
N GLY A 14 16.48 6.15 20.12
CA GLY A 14 15.10 6.66 20.34
C GLY A 14 14.45 7.30 19.10
N GLU A 15 14.92 6.92 17.89
CA GLU A 15 14.34 7.38 16.63
C GLU A 15 13.05 6.62 16.31
N PRO A 16 12.04 7.28 15.70
CA PRO A 16 10.79 6.62 15.35
C PRO A 16 11.01 5.59 14.24
N VAL A 17 10.34 4.44 14.36
CA VAL A 17 10.49 3.29 13.45
C VAL A 17 9.16 2.89 12.84
N LEU A 18 9.17 2.56 11.56
CA LEU A 18 8.10 1.92 10.82
C LEU A 18 8.47 0.44 10.62
N ILE A 19 7.68 -0.45 11.23
CA ILE A 19 7.91 -1.90 11.20
C ILE A 19 6.90 -2.54 10.26
N VAL A 20 7.37 -3.09 9.15
CA VAL A 20 6.54 -3.72 8.13
C VAL A 20 6.40 -5.21 8.41
N LEU A 21 5.15 -5.66 8.53
CA LEU A 21 4.78 -7.03 8.90
C LEU A 21 3.88 -7.67 7.85
N PRO A 22 3.97 -9.00 7.63
CA PRO A 22 2.98 -9.71 6.84
C PRO A 22 1.65 -9.74 7.60
N SER A 23 0.52 -9.61 6.89
CA SER A 23 -0.80 -9.76 7.48
C SER A 23 -1.15 -11.23 7.70
N THR A 24 -0.70 -11.74 8.84
CA THR A 24 -1.07 -13.05 9.39
C THR A 24 -1.81 -12.83 10.70
N GLU A 25 -2.63 -13.78 11.13
CA GLU A 25 -3.32 -13.68 12.44
C GLU A 25 -2.32 -13.50 13.59
N ILE A 26 -1.20 -14.22 13.54
CA ILE A 26 -0.14 -14.14 14.56
C ILE A 26 0.49 -12.74 14.58
N ALA A 27 0.92 -12.23 13.42
CA ALA A 27 1.57 -10.92 13.34
C ALA A 27 0.62 -9.78 13.74
N ILE A 28 -0.66 -9.87 13.35
CA ILE A 28 -1.69 -8.90 13.73
C ILE A 28 -1.89 -8.90 15.24
N ASN A 29 -2.10 -10.07 15.85
CA ASN A 29 -2.34 -10.17 17.29
C ASN A 29 -1.13 -9.68 18.11
N GLU A 30 0.08 -10.05 17.71
CA GLU A 30 1.29 -9.57 18.36
C GLU A 30 1.46 -8.06 18.20
N ALA A 31 1.24 -7.51 17.01
CA ALA A 31 1.37 -6.08 16.75
C ALA A 31 0.37 -5.26 17.58
N VAL A 32 -0.88 -5.73 17.70
CA VAL A 32 -1.91 -5.08 18.54
C VAL A 32 -1.49 -5.06 20.01
N GLN A 33 -1.05 -6.19 20.56
CA GLN A 33 -0.60 -6.27 21.94
C GLN A 33 0.61 -5.38 22.19
N TYR A 34 1.60 -5.41 21.30
CA TYR A 34 2.81 -4.61 21.43
C TYR A 34 2.53 -3.11 21.31
N ALA A 35 1.70 -2.72 20.34
CA ALA A 35 1.31 -1.33 20.13
C ALA A 35 0.58 -0.72 21.33
N GLN A 36 -0.23 -1.50 22.04
CA GLN A 36 -0.90 -1.05 23.27
C GLN A 36 0.09 -0.76 24.40
N ILE A 37 1.14 -1.58 24.53
CA ILE A 37 2.15 -1.44 25.60
C ILE A 37 3.12 -0.29 25.31
N HIS A 38 3.48 -0.11 24.03
CA HIS A 38 4.53 0.81 23.59
C HIS A 38 4.00 2.06 22.87
N GLU A 39 2.69 2.31 22.94
CA GLU A 39 1.99 3.45 22.33
C GLU A 39 2.32 3.63 20.83
N MET A 40 2.46 2.51 20.10
CA MET A 40 2.73 2.54 18.66
C MET A 40 1.44 2.64 17.85
N ALA A 41 1.51 3.32 16.72
CA ALA A 41 0.41 3.32 15.76
C ALA A 41 0.35 1.98 14.99
N ILE A 42 -0.83 1.63 14.48
CA ILE A 42 -1.01 0.48 13.60
C ILE A 42 -1.63 0.96 12.29
N ILE A 43 -0.95 0.69 11.19
CA ILE A 43 -1.35 1.10 9.84
C ILE A 43 -1.79 -0.15 9.07
N GLY A 44 -3.07 -0.18 8.67
CA GLY A 44 -3.67 -1.34 8.04
C GLY A 44 -5.14 -1.12 7.62
N GLU A 45 -5.79 -2.17 7.15
CA GLU A 45 -7.24 -2.24 6.98
C GLU A 45 -7.93 -2.54 8.31
N ALA A 46 -8.81 -1.64 8.77
CA ALA A 46 -9.59 -1.82 9.99
C ALA A 46 -10.45 -3.11 10.00
N ARG A 47 -10.75 -3.67 8.82
CA ARG A 47 -11.46 -4.96 8.69
C ARG A 47 -10.62 -6.17 9.11
N LEU A 48 -9.29 -6.06 9.02
CA LEU A 48 -8.35 -7.13 9.36
C LEU A 48 -7.65 -6.84 10.69
N VAL A 49 -7.43 -5.56 11.00
CA VAL A 49 -6.68 -5.13 12.18
C VAL A 49 -7.51 -4.11 12.95
N PRO A 50 -8.10 -4.49 14.10
CA PRO A 50 -8.87 -3.57 14.92
C PRO A 50 -8.08 -2.32 15.28
N SER A 51 -8.73 -1.15 15.24
CA SER A 51 -8.11 0.15 15.53
C SER A 51 -6.98 0.57 14.59
N ALA A 52 -6.74 -0.15 13.49
CA ALA A 52 -5.80 0.27 12.48
C ALA A 52 -6.29 1.51 11.75
N MET A 53 -5.37 2.44 11.51
CA MET A 53 -5.59 3.62 10.71
C MET A 53 -5.08 3.43 9.28
N ARG A 54 -5.61 4.22 8.35
CA ARG A 54 -5.14 4.25 6.97
C ARG A 54 -3.85 5.08 6.88
N PRO A 55 -2.98 4.84 5.88
CA PRO A 55 -1.72 5.57 5.73
C PRO A 55 -1.90 7.10 5.74
N ALA A 56 -2.93 7.61 5.07
CA ALA A 56 -3.22 9.05 5.03
C ALA A 56 -3.48 9.65 6.43
N THR A 57 -4.23 8.94 7.28
CA THR A 57 -4.52 9.37 8.66
C THR A 57 -3.25 9.37 9.52
N TYR A 58 -2.40 8.35 9.35
CA TYR A 58 -1.11 8.29 10.04
C TYR A 58 -0.17 9.43 9.63
N PHE A 59 -0.06 9.74 8.33
CA PHE A 59 0.79 10.84 7.88
C PHE A 59 0.25 12.21 8.26
N ALA A 60 -1.06 12.38 8.38
CA ALA A 60 -1.65 13.58 8.95
C ALA A 60 -1.18 13.78 10.41
N SER A 61 -1.23 12.74 11.25
CA SER A 61 -0.76 12.84 12.64
C SER A 61 0.76 13.06 12.73
N CYS A 62 1.55 12.48 11.82
CA CYS A 62 2.98 12.75 11.71
C CYS A 62 3.26 14.22 11.35
N SER A 63 2.47 14.79 10.45
CA SER A 63 2.58 16.21 10.07
C SER A 63 2.25 17.11 11.26
N GLU A 64 1.20 16.80 12.02
CA GLU A 64 0.83 17.54 13.22
C GLU A 64 1.92 17.47 14.30
N ALA A 65 2.49 16.27 14.52
CA ALA A 65 3.59 16.09 15.45
C ALA A 65 4.80 16.96 15.06
N ARG A 66 5.20 16.91 13.78
CA ARG A 66 6.31 17.72 13.25
C ARG A 66 6.06 19.22 13.39
N ASN A 67 4.85 19.68 13.07
CA ASN A 67 4.46 21.09 13.21
C ASN A 67 4.49 21.55 14.67
N ALA A 68 4.21 20.64 15.61
CA ALA A 68 4.32 20.87 17.05
C ALA A 68 5.74 20.66 17.60
N GLY A 69 6.76 20.47 16.76
CA GLY A 69 8.15 20.23 17.19
C GLY A 69 8.38 18.87 17.87
N ARG A 70 7.44 17.92 17.71
CA ARG A 70 7.52 16.57 18.25
C ARG A 70 7.94 15.57 17.17
N ARG A 71 8.53 14.46 17.60
CA ARG A 71 8.83 13.33 16.71
C ARG A 71 7.54 12.60 16.32
N PRO A 72 7.44 12.09 15.07
CA PRO A 72 6.38 11.14 14.69
C PRO A 72 6.35 9.92 15.61
N ALA A 73 5.18 9.31 15.79
CA ALA A 73 5.06 8.06 16.54
C ALA A 73 5.56 6.87 15.71
N SER A 74 6.24 5.92 16.34
CA SER A 74 6.58 4.63 15.71
C SER A 74 5.30 3.86 15.34
N ALA A 75 5.37 3.01 14.31
CA ALA A 75 4.19 2.31 13.80
C ALA A 75 4.49 0.91 13.27
N PHE A 76 3.49 0.02 13.36
CA PHE A 76 3.43 -1.20 12.58
C PHE A 76 2.67 -0.96 11.27
N LEU A 77 3.13 -1.55 10.18
CA LEU A 77 2.54 -1.42 8.85
C LEU A 77 2.27 -2.79 8.22
N PHE A 78 1.01 -3.03 7.85
CA PHE A 78 0.58 -4.17 7.04
C PHE A 78 0.42 -3.76 5.58
N THR A 79 1.54 -3.52 4.91
CA THR A 79 1.59 -2.95 3.55
C THR A 79 0.93 -3.85 2.49
N ASP A 80 0.98 -5.15 2.70
CA ASP A 80 0.35 -6.18 1.90
C ASP A 80 -1.18 -6.06 1.81
N GLN A 81 -1.82 -5.37 2.76
CA GLN A 81 -3.26 -5.12 2.76
C GLN A 81 -3.65 -4.04 1.74
N PHE A 82 -2.76 -3.12 1.38
CA PHE A 82 -3.06 -1.96 0.54
C PHE A 82 -2.90 -2.24 -0.95
N VAL A 83 -3.73 -3.12 -1.51
CA VAL A 83 -3.60 -3.56 -2.91
C VAL A 83 -4.26 -2.63 -3.94
N ASP A 84 -5.07 -1.68 -3.47
CA ASP A 84 -5.87 -0.80 -4.31
C ASP A 84 -5.08 0.37 -4.90
N ALA A 85 -5.55 0.88 -6.04
CA ALA A 85 -4.84 1.89 -6.82
C ALA A 85 -4.45 3.17 -6.06
N PRO A 86 -5.28 3.72 -5.16
CA PRO A 86 -4.90 4.92 -4.40
C PRO A 86 -3.76 4.69 -3.40
N GLU A 87 -3.49 3.44 -3.02
CA GLU A 87 -2.58 3.11 -1.91
C GLU A 87 -1.33 2.35 -2.36
N SER A 88 -1.44 1.62 -3.47
CA SER A 88 -0.32 1.04 -4.20
C SER A 88 -0.21 1.75 -5.54
N SER A 89 0.57 2.83 -5.64
CA SER A 89 0.66 3.67 -6.84
C SER A 89 1.97 3.54 -7.60
N LEU A 90 2.98 2.88 -7.02
CA LEU A 90 4.29 2.72 -7.65
C LEU A 90 4.31 1.53 -8.58
N LEU A 91 4.42 1.79 -9.88
CA LEU A 91 4.66 0.75 -10.87
C LEU A 91 6.14 0.37 -10.86
N VAL A 92 6.45 -0.89 -10.56
CA VAL A 92 7.83 -1.41 -10.53
C VAL A 92 7.96 -2.67 -11.36
N GLY A 93 9.10 -2.79 -12.04
CA GLY A 93 9.53 -4.02 -12.70
C GLY A 93 10.37 -4.88 -11.76
N ALA A 94 10.05 -6.16 -11.65
CA ALA A 94 10.75 -7.17 -10.88
C ALA A 94 11.00 -8.39 -11.77
N GLY A 95 12.15 -8.42 -12.44
CA GLY A 95 12.47 -9.48 -13.40
C GLY A 95 11.48 -9.51 -14.57
N ASP A 96 10.72 -10.61 -14.69
CA ASP A 96 9.70 -10.83 -15.73
C ASP A 96 8.32 -10.27 -15.36
N ARG A 97 8.16 -9.70 -14.16
CA ARG A 97 6.87 -9.21 -13.66
C ARG A 97 6.87 -7.71 -13.48
N THR A 98 5.71 -7.11 -13.68
CA THR A 98 5.45 -5.71 -13.33
C THR A 98 4.28 -5.67 -12.38
N GLU A 99 4.42 -4.93 -11.28
CA GLU A 99 3.38 -4.82 -10.26
C GLU A 99 3.34 -3.43 -9.62
N TYR A 100 2.22 -3.13 -8.99
CA TYR A 100 2.03 -1.92 -8.22
C TYR A 100 2.32 -2.15 -6.73
N LEU A 101 3.24 -1.39 -6.17
CA LEU A 101 3.60 -1.41 -4.75
C LEU A 101 3.13 -0.15 -4.02
N GLY A 102 3.09 -0.26 -2.69
CA GLY A 102 2.80 0.83 -1.76
C GLY A 102 3.87 1.91 -1.78
N THR A 103 3.47 3.16 -1.53
CA THR A 103 4.39 4.30 -1.33
C THR A 103 4.63 4.62 0.14
N THR A 104 3.93 3.96 1.06
CA THR A 104 3.89 4.33 2.47
C THR A 104 5.29 4.35 3.10
N GLU A 105 6.10 3.35 2.80
CA GLU A 105 7.46 3.18 3.33
C GLU A 105 8.39 4.30 2.84
N LEU A 106 8.29 4.65 1.56
CA LEU A 106 9.05 5.75 0.96
C LEU A 106 8.66 7.11 1.56
N ILE A 107 7.36 7.34 1.80
CA ILE A 107 6.88 8.57 2.43
C ILE A 107 7.36 8.65 3.88
N ALA A 108 7.23 7.57 4.65
CA ALA A 108 7.66 7.54 6.05
C ALA A 108 9.15 7.86 6.20
N LEU A 109 9.99 7.28 5.35
CA LEU A 109 11.41 7.47 5.35
C LEU A 109 11.81 8.86 4.81
N GLY A 110 11.34 9.23 3.62
CA GLY A 110 11.76 10.44 2.93
C GLY A 110 11.14 11.74 3.46
N SER A 111 9.90 11.71 3.95
CA SER A 111 9.18 12.92 4.40
C SER A 111 9.16 13.09 5.90
N TYR A 112 9.25 11.99 6.66
CA TYR A 112 9.11 11.99 8.12
C TYR A 112 10.32 11.42 8.86
N GLY A 113 11.34 10.92 8.16
CA GLY A 113 12.59 10.47 8.76
C GLY A 113 12.47 9.21 9.61
N LEU A 114 11.42 8.41 9.41
CA LEU A 114 11.27 7.16 10.15
C LEU A 114 12.29 6.12 9.67
N GLN A 115 12.87 5.39 10.62
CA GLN A 115 13.63 4.18 10.29
C GLN A 115 12.68 3.11 9.76
N LEU A 116 13.14 2.32 8.79
CA LEU A 116 12.33 1.29 8.16
C LEU A 116 12.87 -0.09 8.53
N GLN A 117 12.05 -0.90 9.20
CA GLN A 117 12.37 -2.29 9.52
C GLN A 117 11.36 -3.20 8.82
N ILE A 118 11.85 -4.10 7.97
CA ILE A 118 11.01 -4.94 7.13
C ILE A 118 11.20 -6.40 7.50
N TRP A 119 10.10 -7.13 7.65
CA TRP A 119 10.14 -8.58 7.80
C TRP A 119 10.51 -9.26 6.47
N THR A 120 11.51 -10.15 6.52
CA THR A 120 11.97 -10.93 5.37
C THR A 120 12.10 -12.40 5.75
N GLU A 121 12.49 -13.25 4.79
CA GLU A 121 12.75 -14.67 5.05
C GLU A 121 13.84 -14.91 6.10
N GLN A 122 14.79 -13.98 6.23
CA GLN A 122 15.88 -14.06 7.21
C GLN A 122 15.50 -13.40 8.55
N GLY A 123 14.23 -13.01 8.73
CA GLY A 123 13.75 -12.23 9.86
C GLY A 123 13.72 -10.73 9.56
N PHE A 124 13.71 -9.92 10.62
CA PHE A 124 13.64 -8.47 10.49
C PHE A 124 14.96 -7.88 9.99
N ARG A 125 14.86 -7.06 8.95
CA ARG A 125 15.97 -6.30 8.39
C ARG A 125 15.71 -4.81 8.56
N LEU A 126 16.65 -4.12 9.21
CA LEU A 126 16.70 -2.66 9.20
C LEU A 126 17.23 -2.18 7.85
N ILE A 127 16.52 -1.25 7.22
CA ILE A 127 16.98 -0.55 6.02
C ILE A 127 17.71 0.71 6.48
N ALA A 128 19.02 0.76 6.25
CA ALA A 128 19.91 1.81 6.74
C ALA A 128 20.93 2.22 5.67
N GLY A 129 21.64 3.32 5.92
CA GLY A 129 22.66 3.87 5.01
C GLY A 129 22.08 4.27 3.66
N ASP A 130 22.84 4.04 2.59
CA ASP A 130 22.46 4.40 1.22
C ASP A 130 21.19 3.70 0.72
N ALA A 131 20.88 2.53 1.26
CA ALA A 131 19.65 1.81 0.92
C ALA A 131 18.39 2.50 1.48
N ALA A 132 18.52 3.23 2.59
CA ALA A 132 17.42 3.98 3.19
C ALA A 132 17.19 5.33 2.49
N THR A 133 18.16 5.84 1.75
CA THR A 133 18.04 7.13 1.04
C THR A 133 17.77 6.96 -0.46
N SER A 134 17.83 5.72 -0.97
CA SER A 134 17.58 5.40 -2.38
C SER A 134 16.22 4.75 -2.59
N PHE A 135 15.55 5.16 -3.67
CA PHE A 135 14.29 4.54 -4.12
C PHE A 135 14.47 3.04 -4.38
N ASP A 136 15.52 2.67 -5.10
CA ASP A 136 15.82 1.28 -5.45
C ASP A 136 16.06 0.41 -4.22
N GLY A 137 16.75 0.94 -3.20
CA GLY A 137 17.01 0.21 -1.95
C GLY A 137 15.73 -0.17 -1.21
N VAL A 138 14.77 0.76 -1.12
CA VAL A 138 13.47 0.51 -0.49
C VAL A 138 12.61 -0.43 -1.35
N VAL A 139 12.60 -0.28 -2.68
CA VAL A 139 11.85 -1.16 -3.58
C VAL A 139 12.36 -2.60 -3.50
N LEU A 140 13.69 -2.81 -3.50
CA LEU A 140 14.29 -4.14 -3.34
C LEU A 140 13.91 -4.78 -2.00
N ALA A 141 13.85 -3.99 -0.93
CA ALA A 141 13.42 -4.48 0.37
C ALA A 141 11.94 -4.89 0.38
N LEU A 142 11.07 -4.10 -0.27
CA LEU A 142 9.65 -4.44 -0.43
C LEU A 142 9.44 -5.69 -1.29
N GLN A 143 10.21 -5.86 -2.36
CA GLN A 143 10.17 -7.09 -3.16
C GLN A 143 10.56 -8.31 -2.33
N ALA A 144 11.64 -8.21 -1.54
CA ALA A 144 12.06 -9.28 -0.63
C ALA A 144 10.96 -9.61 0.42
N TYR A 145 10.26 -8.60 0.92
CA TYR A 145 9.10 -8.77 1.80
C TYR A 145 7.97 -9.53 1.10
N TYR A 146 7.59 -9.18 -0.13
CA TYR A 146 6.50 -9.88 -0.83
C TYR A 146 6.85 -11.32 -1.18
N ILE A 147 8.11 -11.60 -1.54
CA ILE A 147 8.60 -12.97 -1.71
C ILE A 147 8.47 -13.76 -0.40
N ALA A 148 8.82 -13.14 0.74
CA ALA A 148 8.65 -13.77 2.04
C ALA A 148 7.17 -14.02 2.37
N CYS A 149 6.28 -13.07 2.05
CA CYS A 149 4.83 -13.21 2.22
C CYS A 149 4.25 -14.36 1.39
N ASP A 150 4.69 -14.53 0.14
CA ASP A 150 4.25 -15.64 -0.72
C ASP A 150 4.53 -17.01 -0.09
N ARG A 151 5.68 -17.15 0.60
CA ARG A 151 6.06 -18.39 1.29
C ARG A 151 5.20 -18.74 2.50
N LEU A 152 4.49 -17.76 3.07
CA LEU A 152 3.54 -18.00 4.18
C LEU A 152 2.29 -18.77 3.70
N GLY A 153 2.04 -18.85 2.40
CA GLY A 153 0.96 -19.64 1.83
C GLY A 153 -0.41 -19.22 2.36
N THR A 154 -1.13 -20.15 2.98
CA THR A 154 -2.49 -19.89 3.51
C THR A 154 -2.50 -19.03 4.78
N ALA A 155 -1.37 -18.89 5.47
CA ALA A 155 -1.27 -18.01 6.63
C ALA A 155 -1.30 -16.52 6.23
N TRP A 156 -1.00 -16.20 4.96
CA TRP A 156 -1.07 -14.85 4.44
C TRP A 156 -2.51 -14.47 4.08
N LEU A 157 -3.15 -13.68 4.94
CA LEU A 157 -4.59 -13.42 4.89
C LEU A 157 -5.04 -12.71 3.61
N VAL A 158 -4.17 -11.90 3.01
CA VAL A 158 -4.47 -11.09 1.82
C VAL A 158 -3.85 -11.66 0.55
N ARG A 159 -3.36 -12.90 0.56
CA ARG A 159 -2.75 -13.57 -0.60
C ARG A 159 -3.60 -13.51 -1.86
N THR A 160 -4.89 -13.81 -1.74
CA THR A 160 -5.83 -13.82 -2.89
C THR A 160 -6.11 -12.41 -3.43
N ARG A 161 -5.82 -11.36 -2.66
CA ARG A 161 -6.04 -9.97 -3.08
C ARG A 161 -4.86 -9.40 -3.87
N GLN A 162 -3.71 -10.07 -3.84
CA GLN A 162 -2.47 -9.55 -4.45
C GLN A 162 -2.55 -9.42 -5.96
N GLU A 163 -3.39 -10.21 -6.63
CA GLU A 163 -3.65 -10.07 -8.07
C GLU A 163 -4.12 -8.66 -8.45
N ARG A 164 -4.74 -7.91 -7.53
CA ARG A 164 -5.19 -6.52 -7.76
C ARG A 164 -4.02 -5.53 -7.96
N ARG A 165 -2.78 -5.95 -7.71
CA ARG A 165 -1.57 -5.17 -7.98
C ARG A 165 -1.04 -5.35 -9.39
N ARG A 166 -1.57 -6.31 -10.15
CA ARG A 166 -1.12 -6.52 -11.53
C ARG A 166 -1.70 -5.46 -12.46
N PRO A 167 -0.89 -4.89 -13.38
CA PRO A 167 -1.35 -3.86 -14.31
C PRO A 167 -2.57 -4.26 -15.12
N GLU A 168 -2.63 -5.50 -15.61
CA GLU A 168 -3.73 -6.03 -16.40
C GLU A 168 -5.04 -6.10 -15.59
N VAL A 169 -4.97 -6.50 -14.31
CA VAL A 169 -6.13 -6.56 -13.42
C VAL A 169 -6.64 -5.14 -13.12
N ARG A 170 -5.73 -4.20 -12.85
CA ARG A 170 -6.09 -2.79 -12.61
C ARG A 170 -6.72 -2.13 -13.82
N ARG A 171 -6.17 -2.39 -15.01
CA ARG A 171 -6.74 -1.92 -16.27
C ARG A 171 -8.14 -2.49 -16.47
N ALA A 172 -8.34 -3.79 -16.29
CA ALA A 172 -9.64 -4.43 -16.43
C ALA A 172 -10.67 -3.83 -15.46
N ASN A 173 -10.26 -3.60 -14.20
CA ASN A 173 -11.10 -2.94 -13.19
C ASN A 173 -11.43 -1.49 -13.57
N ALA A 174 -10.46 -0.72 -14.09
CA ALA A 174 -10.68 0.64 -14.55
C ALA A 174 -11.68 0.69 -15.72
N VAL A 175 -11.54 -0.19 -16.71
CA VAL A 175 -12.48 -0.30 -17.84
C VAL A 175 -13.89 -0.66 -17.36
N ARG A 176 -14.01 -1.62 -16.43
CA ARG A 176 -15.31 -1.99 -15.82
C ARG A 176 -15.93 -0.81 -15.10
N ARG A 177 -15.14 -0.03 -14.36
CA ARG A 177 -15.61 1.16 -13.63
C ARG A 177 -16.08 2.27 -14.57
N ILE A 178 -15.36 2.51 -15.67
CA ILE A 178 -15.78 3.46 -16.71
C ILE A 178 -17.12 3.04 -17.32
N ARG A 179 -17.29 1.75 -17.67
CA ARG A 179 -18.58 1.23 -18.15
C ARG A 179 -19.70 1.42 -17.14
N GLY A 180 -19.40 1.22 -15.85
CA GLY A 180 -20.35 1.51 -14.76
C GLY A 180 -20.79 2.97 -14.76
N TYR A 181 -19.86 3.92 -14.86
CA TYR A 181 -20.18 5.35 -14.93
C TYR A 181 -20.99 5.70 -16.19
N GLU A 182 -20.64 5.14 -17.34
CA GLU A 182 -21.42 5.29 -18.58
C GLU A 182 -22.86 4.80 -18.38
N SER A 183 -23.05 3.60 -17.79
CA SER A 183 -24.38 3.05 -17.52
C SER A 183 -25.17 3.87 -16.51
N SER A 184 -24.58 4.27 -15.39
CA SER A 184 -25.24 5.10 -14.38
C SER A 184 -25.68 6.44 -14.94
N LEU A 185 -24.83 7.10 -15.71
CA LEU A 185 -25.17 8.38 -16.35
C LEU A 185 -26.33 8.21 -17.35
N MET A 186 -26.33 7.15 -18.15
CA MET A 186 -27.43 6.88 -19.08
C MET A 186 -28.75 6.56 -18.35
N GLN A 187 -28.69 5.88 -17.20
CA GLN A 187 -29.86 5.62 -16.36
C GLN A 187 -30.41 6.89 -15.73
N GLU A 188 -29.55 7.74 -15.17
CA GLU A 188 -29.96 9.03 -14.58
C GLU A 188 -30.62 9.95 -15.61
N LEU A 189 -30.17 9.91 -16.86
CA LEU A 189 -30.80 10.66 -17.93
C LEU A 189 -32.22 10.15 -18.24
N GLY A 190 -32.55 8.88 -17.99
CA GLY A 190 -33.93 8.39 -18.03
C GLY A 190 -34.70 8.63 -19.34
N GLY A 191 -34.01 8.80 -20.48
CA GLY A 191 -34.61 9.16 -21.77
C GLY A 191 -34.84 10.67 -21.98
N ALA A 192 -34.49 11.52 -21.01
CA ALA A 192 -34.45 12.96 -21.17
C ALA A 192 -33.38 13.38 -22.19
N PRO A 193 -33.55 14.55 -22.83
CA PRO A 193 -32.55 15.10 -23.73
C PRO A 193 -31.20 15.23 -23.01
N MET A 194 -30.16 14.68 -23.63
CA MET A 194 -28.81 14.72 -23.07
C MET A 194 -28.29 16.16 -23.09
N SER A 195 -27.95 16.70 -21.91
CA SER A 195 -27.30 18.00 -21.83
C SER A 195 -25.91 17.96 -22.46
N ASN A 196 -25.42 19.11 -22.92
CA ASN A 196 -24.05 19.22 -23.46
C ASN A 196 -22.99 18.76 -22.45
N ALA A 197 -23.22 18.97 -21.15
CA ALA A 197 -22.33 18.51 -20.09
C ALA A 197 -22.32 16.98 -19.97
N ALA A 198 -23.50 16.34 -19.98
CA ALA A 198 -23.60 14.87 -19.94
C ALA A 198 -22.99 14.23 -21.20
N HIS A 199 -23.23 14.83 -22.38
CA HIS A 199 -22.63 14.38 -23.62
C HIS A 199 -21.10 14.49 -23.60
N GLY A 200 -20.57 15.63 -23.15
CA GLY A 200 -19.13 15.83 -23.00
C GLY A 200 -18.49 14.86 -22.00
N LEU A 201 -19.20 14.52 -20.91
CA LEU A 201 -18.73 13.54 -19.94
C LEU A 201 -18.67 12.13 -20.55
N LEU A 202 -19.71 11.69 -21.26
CA LEU A 202 -19.71 10.39 -21.96
C LEU A 202 -18.59 10.30 -23.00
N GLN A 203 -18.35 11.36 -23.77
CA GLN A 203 -17.23 11.39 -24.72
C GLN A 203 -15.88 11.22 -24.01
N ARG A 204 -15.64 11.95 -22.91
CA ARG A 204 -14.40 11.82 -22.12
C ARG A 204 -14.23 10.41 -21.57
N LEU A 205 -15.29 9.81 -21.03
CA LEU A 205 -15.29 8.42 -20.55
C LEU A 205 -14.96 7.44 -21.69
N GLY A 206 -15.54 7.64 -22.87
CA GLY A 206 -15.27 6.83 -24.07
C GLY A 206 -13.82 6.93 -24.55
N VAL A 207 -13.23 8.12 -24.54
CA VAL A 207 -11.80 8.34 -24.86
C VAL A 207 -10.92 7.60 -23.87
N LEU A 208 -11.12 7.81 -22.56
CA LEU A 208 -10.35 7.14 -21.50
C LEU A 208 -10.43 5.62 -21.61
N ARG A 209 -11.62 5.08 -21.90
CA ARG A 209 -11.81 3.64 -22.11
C ARG A 209 -10.99 3.13 -23.31
N THR A 210 -10.98 3.88 -24.40
CA THR A 210 -10.27 3.52 -25.63
C THR A 210 -8.75 3.54 -25.40
N GLU A 211 -8.24 4.55 -24.70
CA GLU A 211 -6.83 4.65 -24.33
C GLU A 211 -6.39 3.47 -23.45
N LEU A 212 -7.19 3.14 -22.42
CA LEU A 212 -6.91 1.97 -21.57
C LEU A 212 -6.91 0.66 -22.36
N LEU A 213 -7.80 0.50 -23.33
CA LEU A 213 -7.82 -0.71 -24.17
C LEU A 213 -6.66 -0.75 -25.18
N ARG A 214 -6.23 0.40 -25.71
CA ARG A 214 -5.09 0.49 -26.63
C ARG A 214 -3.77 0.13 -25.94
N SER A 215 -3.55 0.63 -24.73
CA SER A 215 -2.38 0.26 -23.90
C SER A 215 -2.31 -1.25 -23.61
N SER A 216 -3.39 -2.01 -23.79
CA SER A 216 -3.39 -3.46 -23.66
C SER A 216 -2.81 -4.21 -24.85
N LYS A 217 -2.82 -3.62 -26.05
CA LYS A 217 -2.22 -4.21 -27.25
C LYS A 217 -0.73 -3.94 -27.33
N GLU A 218 -0.28 -2.83 -26.75
CA GLU A 218 1.14 -2.43 -26.71
C GLU A 218 1.91 -3.08 -25.54
N MET A 219 1.22 -3.74 -24.60
CA MET A 219 1.80 -4.40 -23.41
C MET A 219 1.62 -5.94 -23.39
N GLY A 220 1.24 -6.56 -24.52
CA GLY A 220 1.29 -8.02 -24.68
C GLY A 220 2.69 -8.48 -25.10
N PRO A 221 3.09 -9.74 -24.81
CA PRO A 221 4.41 -10.26 -25.19
C PRO A 221 4.65 -10.23 -26.69
#